data_AF-A0A1I2JXI7-F1
#
_entry.id   AF-A0A1I2JXI7-F1
#
_cell.length_a   1.000
_cell.length_b   1.000
_cell.length_c   1.000
_cell.angle_alpha   90.00
_cell.angle_beta   90.00
_cell.angle_gamma   90.00
#
_symmetry.space_group_name_H-M   'P 1'
#
loop_
_entity.id
_entity.type
_entity.pdbx_description
1 polymer ?
#
loop_
_entity_poly.entity_id
_entity_poly.type
_entity_poly.pdbx_seq_one_letter_code
_entity_poly.pdbx_strand_id
1 'polypeptide(L)'
;MLLPGDPSIPWSTFAKKVDRKVVIIQDNNNRKSVGFTTENVTEEVYESEKILKRTQILKSDLLDIEAISMISKDTFKPYKHKISTNSTTKTVEYLGSYIQLIKGDSEKKIKIENDLFENHSVEMVIRLLPLQHGYSTHLFVFHAGKEKIIKVSISVVAKEFVKKNGPNMVESWKTEVNFEGTIQIYWISIKEKELLKQENVLSGNEKLIFERE
;
A
#
# COMPACT_ATOMS: atom_id res chain seq x y z
N MET A 1 8.09 2.13 16.98
CA MET A 1 7.74 0.97 16.14
C MET A 1 6.23 0.89 16.14
N LEU A 2 5.60 0.82 14.98
CA LEU A 2 4.16 0.67 14.84
C LEU A 2 3.80 -0.81 14.78
N LEU A 3 2.77 -1.22 15.51
CA LEU A 3 2.26 -2.58 15.55
C LEU A 3 0.79 -2.64 15.10
N PRO A 4 0.34 -3.73 14.46
CA PRO A 4 -1.08 -3.96 14.22
C PRO A 4 -1.87 -3.91 15.54
N GLY A 5 -2.97 -3.15 15.55
CA GLY A 5 -3.79 -2.96 16.75
C GLY A 5 -3.24 -1.96 17.77
N ASP A 6 -2.23 -1.17 17.42
CA ASP A 6 -1.75 -0.07 18.27
C ASP A 6 -2.93 0.85 18.66
N PRO A 7 -3.23 1.03 19.97
CA PRO A 7 -4.42 1.74 20.42
C PRO A 7 -4.36 3.26 20.12
N SER A 8 -3.18 3.80 19.78
CA SER A 8 -3.04 5.20 19.38
C SER A 8 -3.56 5.48 17.97
N ILE A 9 -3.83 4.44 17.18
CA ILE A 9 -4.28 4.57 15.80
C ILE A 9 -5.76 4.17 15.68
N PRO A 10 -6.61 4.99 15.03
CA PRO A 10 -8.04 4.72 14.92
C PRO A 10 -8.36 3.77 13.75
N TRP A 11 -7.87 2.51 13.81
CA TRP A 11 -8.01 1.51 12.72
C TRP A 11 -9.43 1.36 12.16
N SER A 12 -10.41 1.32 13.05
CA SER A 12 -11.83 1.16 12.72
C SER A 12 -12.40 2.33 11.91
N THR A 13 -11.70 3.46 11.80
CA THR A 13 -12.16 4.62 11.01
C THR A 13 -11.85 4.53 9.52
N PHE A 14 -11.00 3.59 9.07
CA PHE A 14 -10.72 3.46 7.64
C PHE A 14 -11.99 3.09 6.87
N ALA A 15 -12.45 4.01 6.02
CA ALA A 15 -13.70 3.86 5.28
C ALA A 15 -13.54 2.95 4.05
N LYS A 16 -14.66 2.34 3.65
CA LYS A 16 -14.81 1.74 2.32
C LYS A 16 -14.50 2.78 1.25
N LYS A 17 -13.89 2.36 0.15
CA LYS A 17 -13.43 3.29 -0.88
C LYS A 17 -13.44 2.63 -2.25
N VAL A 18 -13.86 3.39 -3.25
CA VAL A 18 -13.55 3.10 -4.65
C VAL A 18 -12.65 4.23 -5.15
N ASP A 19 -11.56 3.87 -5.83
CA ASP A 19 -10.60 4.82 -6.36
C ASP A 19 -10.16 4.40 -7.76
N ARG A 20 -9.87 5.38 -8.61
CA ARG A 20 -9.23 5.16 -9.89
C ARG A 20 -8.09 6.16 -10.05
N LYS A 21 -6.93 5.67 -10.47
CA LYS A 21 -5.74 6.50 -10.73
C LYS A 21 -5.18 6.17 -12.10
N VAL A 22 -4.67 7.16 -12.80
CA VAL A 22 -3.86 6.96 -14.01
C VAL A 22 -2.45 6.57 -13.59
N VAL A 23 -1.85 5.70 -14.38
CA VAL A 23 -0.45 5.29 -14.23
C VAL A 23 0.37 6.01 -15.27
N ILE A 24 1.38 6.75 -14.82
CA ILE A 24 2.22 7.59 -15.65
C ILE A 24 3.67 7.15 -15.46
N ILE A 25 4.38 6.90 -16.56
CA ILE A 25 5.84 6.86 -16.53
C ILE A 25 6.33 8.27 -16.79
N GLN A 26 7.14 8.77 -15.86
CA GLN A 26 7.83 10.04 -16.02
C GLN A 26 9.32 9.77 -16.14
N ASP A 27 9.90 10.23 -17.24
CA ASP A 27 11.35 10.30 -17.44
C ASP A 27 11.73 11.75 -17.71
N ASN A 28 12.53 12.33 -16.80
CA ASN A 28 12.82 13.76 -16.77
C ASN A 28 11.51 14.59 -16.74
N ASN A 29 11.25 15.36 -17.80
CA ASN A 29 10.05 16.19 -17.96
C ASN A 29 8.99 15.56 -18.88
N ASN A 30 9.25 14.37 -19.42
CA ASN A 30 8.32 13.68 -20.29
C ASN A 30 7.40 12.78 -19.46
N ARG A 31 6.09 13.01 -19.56
CA ARG A 31 5.06 12.22 -18.87
C ARG A 31 4.25 11.45 -19.90
N LYS A 32 4.23 10.13 -19.78
CA LYS A 32 3.43 9.24 -20.64
C LYS A 32 2.45 8.45 -19.77
N SER A 33 1.16 8.58 -20.05
CA SER A 33 0.15 7.68 -19.49
C SER A 33 0.33 6.28 -20.10
N VAL A 34 0.40 5.26 -19.26
CA VAL A 34 0.63 3.86 -19.67
C VAL A 34 -0.48 2.93 -19.20
N GLY A 35 -1.49 3.45 -18.49
CA GLY A 35 -2.57 2.63 -17.96
C GLY A 35 -3.31 3.29 -16.80
N PHE A 36 -4.03 2.48 -16.03
CA PHE A 36 -4.74 2.92 -14.85
C PHE A 36 -4.79 1.82 -13.79
N THR A 37 -4.92 2.22 -12.53
CA THR A 37 -5.29 1.33 -11.43
C THR A 37 -6.71 1.64 -10.97
N THR A 38 -7.49 0.61 -10.68
CA THR A 38 -8.70 0.71 -9.87
C THR A 38 -8.47 0.06 -8.52
N GLU A 39 -9.12 0.59 -7.49
CA GLU A 39 -9.11 0.05 -6.14
C GLU A 39 -10.55 0.02 -5.62
N ASN A 40 -10.91 -1.08 -4.98
CA ASN A 40 -12.15 -1.24 -4.23
C ASN A 40 -11.82 -1.82 -2.86
N VAL A 41 -12.20 -1.11 -1.80
CA VAL A 41 -12.06 -1.55 -0.41
C VAL A 41 -13.46 -1.75 0.17
N THR A 42 -13.78 -3.00 0.48
CA THR A 42 -15.04 -3.42 1.10
C THR A 42 -14.81 -3.91 2.53
N GLU A 43 -15.85 -3.86 3.34
CA GLU A 43 -15.87 -4.53 4.66
C GLU A 43 -16.64 -5.84 4.49
N GLU A 44 -16.06 -6.93 4.96
CA GLU A 44 -16.63 -8.27 4.92
C GLU A 44 -16.48 -8.92 6.31
N VAL A 45 -17.22 -9.99 6.57
CA VAL A 45 -17.02 -10.84 7.75
C VAL A 45 -16.31 -12.11 7.30
N TYR A 46 -15.20 -12.43 7.96
CA TYR A 46 -14.41 -13.63 7.71
C TYR A 46 -14.11 -14.30 9.05
N GLU A 47 -14.51 -15.56 9.22
CA GLU A 47 -14.32 -16.32 10.48
C GLU A 47 -14.80 -15.55 11.73
N SER A 48 -15.97 -14.90 11.63
CA SER A 48 -16.57 -14.05 12.68
C SER A 48 -15.85 -12.73 12.98
N GLU A 49 -14.76 -12.41 12.28
CA GLU A 49 -14.05 -11.13 12.41
C GLU A 49 -14.39 -10.19 11.25
N LYS A 50 -14.41 -8.88 11.54
CA LYS A 50 -14.55 -7.86 10.50
C LYS A 50 -13.23 -7.66 9.79
N ILE A 51 -13.26 -7.73 8.47
CA ILE A 51 -12.09 -7.54 7.63
C ILE A 51 -12.30 -6.42 6.62
N LEU A 52 -11.22 -5.77 6.22
CA LEU A 52 -11.15 -4.98 5.00
C LEU A 52 -10.60 -5.87 3.89
N LYS A 53 -11.39 -6.02 2.83
CA LYS A 53 -10.94 -6.64 1.58
C LYS A 53 -10.66 -5.55 0.57
N ARG A 54 -9.42 -5.50 0.11
CA ARG A 54 -8.95 -4.56 -0.91
C ARG A 54 -8.66 -5.33 -2.18
N THR A 55 -9.40 -5.02 -3.25
CA THR A 55 -9.11 -5.47 -4.60
C THR A 55 -8.51 -4.30 -5.39
N GLN A 56 -7.29 -4.47 -5.89
CA GLN A 56 -6.61 -3.51 -6.75
C GLN A 56 -6.35 -4.16 -8.11
N ILE A 57 -6.75 -3.48 -9.20
CA ILE A 57 -6.49 -3.93 -10.56
C ILE A 57 -5.61 -2.88 -11.23
N LEU A 58 -4.46 -3.29 -11.77
CA LEU A 58 -3.68 -2.51 -12.71
C LEU A 58 -3.99 -3.01 -14.11
N LYS A 59 -4.38 -2.10 -15.01
CA LYS A 59 -4.42 -2.35 -16.44
C LYS A 59 -3.46 -1.42 -17.13
N SER A 60 -2.48 -1.96 -17.85
CA SER A 60 -1.47 -1.14 -18.51
C SER A 60 -0.92 -1.81 -19.76
N ASP A 61 -0.27 -1.02 -20.62
CA ASP A 61 0.42 -1.53 -21.80
C ASP A 61 1.59 -2.48 -21.45
N LEU A 62 2.01 -2.51 -20.19
CA LEU A 62 3.17 -3.26 -19.70
C LEU A 62 2.78 -4.57 -19.01
N LEU A 63 1.78 -4.49 -18.12
CA LEU A 63 1.36 -5.62 -17.30
C LEU A 63 -0.05 -5.38 -16.75
N ASP A 64 -0.84 -6.45 -16.74
CA ASP A 64 -2.09 -6.52 -16.00
C ASP A 64 -1.87 -7.26 -14.69
N ILE A 65 -2.34 -6.65 -13.60
CA ILE A 65 -2.23 -7.20 -12.24
C ILE A 65 -3.60 -7.12 -11.58
N GLU A 66 -3.99 -8.20 -10.92
CA GLU A 66 -5.06 -8.20 -9.92
C GLU A 66 -4.47 -8.58 -8.56
N ALA A 67 -4.63 -7.71 -7.57
CA ALA A 67 -4.17 -7.93 -6.21
C ALA A 67 -5.36 -7.87 -5.24
N ILE A 68 -5.49 -8.88 -4.38
CA ILE A 68 -6.51 -8.95 -3.34
C ILE A 68 -5.82 -9.05 -2.00
N SER A 69 -6.10 -8.12 -1.09
CA SER A 69 -5.58 -8.13 0.28
C SER A 69 -6.75 -8.21 1.27
N MET A 70 -6.61 -9.04 2.30
CA MET A 70 -7.55 -9.21 3.38
C MET A 70 -6.83 -8.92 4.69
N ILE A 71 -7.28 -7.88 5.39
CA ILE A 71 -6.70 -7.44 6.67
C ILE A 71 -7.82 -7.20 7.70
N SER A 72 -7.50 -7.29 8.98
CA SER A 72 -8.45 -7.02 10.07
C SER A 72 -8.88 -5.56 10.03
N LYS A 73 -10.18 -5.32 10.16
CA LYS A 73 -10.75 -3.95 10.18
C LYS A 73 -10.27 -3.14 11.39
N ASP A 74 -10.08 -3.82 12.52
CA ASP A 74 -9.85 -3.18 13.81
C ASP A 74 -8.38 -3.19 14.23
N THR A 75 -7.54 -4.01 13.59
CA THR A 75 -6.12 -4.11 13.94
C THR A 75 -5.18 -3.96 12.75
N PHE A 76 -5.67 -4.06 11.52
CA PHE A 76 -4.84 -4.12 10.30
C PHE A 76 -3.88 -5.34 10.26
N LYS A 77 -4.09 -6.35 11.12
CA LYS A 77 -3.40 -7.63 11.01
C LYS A 77 -3.76 -8.30 9.67
N PRO A 78 -2.77 -8.82 8.92
CA PRO A 78 -3.01 -9.47 7.65
C PRO A 78 -3.57 -10.88 7.83
N TYR A 79 -4.49 -11.28 6.95
CA TYR A 79 -4.91 -12.67 6.80
C TYR A 79 -4.35 -13.26 5.50
N LYS A 80 -4.52 -12.52 4.41
CA LYS A 80 -4.22 -13.03 3.07
C LYS A 80 -3.87 -11.92 2.10
N HIS A 81 -2.92 -12.19 1.22
CA HIS A 81 -2.66 -11.40 0.04
C HIS A 81 -2.52 -12.34 -1.16
N LYS A 82 -3.22 -12.04 -2.25
CA LYS A 82 -3.13 -12.76 -3.52
C LYS A 82 -2.79 -11.75 -4.60
N ILE A 83 -1.78 -12.04 -5.41
CA ILE A 83 -1.43 -11.27 -6.59
C ILE A 83 -1.42 -12.19 -7.81
N SER A 84 -2.23 -11.84 -8.80
CA SER A 84 -2.37 -12.52 -10.07
C SER A 84 -1.84 -11.62 -11.18
N THR A 85 -1.06 -12.20 -12.08
CA THR A 85 -0.59 -11.61 -13.33
C THR A 85 -0.98 -12.57 -14.46
N ASN A 86 -0.79 -12.16 -15.72
CA ASN A 86 -1.08 -13.02 -16.88
C ASN A 86 -0.30 -14.36 -16.88
N SER A 87 0.86 -14.41 -16.20
CA SER A 87 1.74 -15.58 -16.19
C SER A 87 1.77 -16.34 -14.87
N THR A 88 1.50 -15.68 -13.74
CA THR A 88 1.70 -16.26 -12.41
C THR A 88 0.71 -15.74 -11.40
N THR A 89 0.35 -16.60 -10.44
CA THR A 89 -0.35 -16.21 -9.21
C THR A 89 0.55 -16.51 -8.01
N LYS A 90 0.64 -15.56 -7.08
CA LYS A 90 1.25 -15.76 -5.77
C LYS A 90 0.22 -15.51 -4.69
N THR A 91 0.21 -16.35 -3.67
CA THR A 91 -0.64 -16.20 -2.49
C THR A 91 0.24 -16.19 -1.25
N VAL A 92 -0.07 -15.28 -0.33
CA VAL A 92 0.56 -15.15 0.98
C VAL A 92 -0.54 -15.29 2.01
N GLU A 93 -0.44 -16.30 2.87
CA GLU A 93 -1.38 -16.52 3.98
C GLU A 93 -0.64 -16.34 5.30
N TYR A 94 -1.25 -15.62 6.23
CA TYR A 94 -0.68 -15.27 7.52
C TYR A 94 -1.37 -16.12 8.60
N LEU A 95 -0.67 -17.14 9.09
CA LEU A 95 -1.23 -18.21 9.93
C LEU A 95 -0.77 -18.09 11.39
N GLY A 96 -0.72 -16.85 11.89
CA GLY A 96 -0.32 -16.50 13.26
C GLY A 96 1.18 -16.63 13.53
N SER A 97 1.73 -17.84 13.46
CA SER A 97 3.14 -18.14 13.78
C SER A 97 4.06 -18.25 12.55
N TYR A 98 3.48 -18.37 11.36
CA TYR A 98 4.20 -18.43 10.11
C TYR A 98 3.39 -17.84 8.95
N ILE A 99 4.09 -17.58 7.87
CA ILE A 99 3.55 -17.17 6.58
C ILE A 99 3.69 -18.34 5.63
N GLN A 100 2.62 -18.66 4.91
CA GLN A 100 2.64 -19.60 3.80
C GLN A 100 2.67 -18.81 2.49
N LEU A 101 3.80 -18.88 1.77
CA LEU A 101 3.94 -18.33 0.43
C LEU A 101 3.73 -19.45 -0.58
N ILE A 102 2.71 -19.30 -1.42
CA ILE A 102 2.35 -20.24 -2.48
C ILE A 102 2.62 -19.57 -3.82
N LYS A 103 3.37 -20.23 -4.70
CA LYS A 103 3.70 -19.76 -6.06
C LYS A 103 3.64 -20.95 -7.03
N GLY A 104 2.57 -21.04 -7.81
CA GLY A 104 2.30 -22.24 -8.61
C GLY A 104 2.23 -23.47 -7.70
N ASP A 105 3.00 -24.51 -8.02
CA ASP A 105 3.08 -25.74 -7.23
C ASP A 105 4.08 -25.67 -6.07
N SER A 106 4.78 -24.55 -5.90
CA SER A 106 5.74 -24.35 -4.81
C SER A 106 5.08 -23.72 -3.60
N GLU A 107 5.39 -24.26 -2.42
CA GLU A 107 4.99 -23.73 -1.12
C GLU A 107 6.23 -23.52 -0.25
N LYS A 108 6.27 -22.38 0.45
CA LYS A 108 7.31 -22.06 1.43
C LYS A 108 6.68 -21.53 2.71
N LYS A 109 7.14 -22.03 3.85
CA LYS A 109 6.78 -21.53 5.17
C LYS A 109 7.89 -20.65 5.71
N ILE A 110 7.54 -19.43 6.13
CA ILE A 110 8.45 -18.47 6.76
C ILE A 110 7.95 -18.21 8.18
N LYS A 111 8.80 -18.45 9.19
CA LYS A 111 8.44 -18.17 10.59
C LYS A 111 8.27 -16.67 10.82
N ILE A 112 7.26 -16.30 11.61
CA ILE A 112 7.00 -14.93 12.04
C ILE A 112 7.63 -14.72 13.42
N GLU A 113 8.41 -13.66 13.56
CA GLU A 113 9.03 -13.28 14.84
C GLU A 113 8.44 -12.00 15.43
N ASN A 114 7.76 -11.19 14.61
CA ASN A 114 7.15 -9.91 15.00
C ASN A 114 5.75 -9.81 14.37
N ASP A 115 4.81 -9.11 14.99
CA ASP A 115 3.55 -8.79 14.31
C ASP A 115 3.83 -8.02 13.01
N LEU A 116 3.10 -8.36 11.95
CA LEU A 116 3.34 -7.86 10.59
C LEU A 116 2.12 -7.10 10.06
N PHE A 117 2.37 -6.17 9.16
CA PHE A 117 1.36 -5.62 8.27
C PHE A 117 1.44 -6.27 6.89
N GLU A 118 0.35 -6.17 6.12
CA GLU A 118 0.35 -6.53 4.71
C GLU A 118 1.12 -5.48 3.89
N ASN A 119 2.11 -5.91 3.11
CA ASN A 119 3.01 -5.03 2.35
C ASN A 119 2.30 -4.09 1.37
N HIS A 120 1.28 -4.58 0.67
CA HIS A 120 0.52 -3.80 -0.32
C HIS A 120 -0.53 -2.88 0.31
N SER A 121 -0.74 -2.95 1.63
CA SER A 121 -1.71 -2.15 2.39
C SER A 121 -1.04 -1.08 3.27
N VAL A 122 0.29 -0.91 3.15
CA VAL A 122 1.05 0.12 3.88
C VAL A 122 0.50 1.53 3.66
N GLU A 123 0.05 1.85 2.46
CA GLU A 123 -0.61 3.14 2.17
C GLU A 123 -1.86 3.37 3.04
N MET A 124 -2.66 2.33 3.26
CA MET A 124 -3.87 2.42 4.07
C MET A 124 -3.52 2.70 5.53
N VAL A 125 -2.42 2.10 6.03
CA VAL A 125 -1.86 2.36 7.36
C VAL A 125 -1.43 3.82 7.47
N ILE A 126 -0.65 4.32 6.50
CA ILE A 126 -0.13 5.70 6.51
C ILE A 126 -1.24 6.74 6.65
N ARG A 127 -2.39 6.52 6.00
CA ARG A 127 -3.54 7.41 6.05
C ARG A 127 -4.16 7.56 7.45
N LEU A 128 -3.99 6.54 8.30
CA LEU A 128 -4.49 6.55 9.67
C LEU A 128 -3.49 7.14 10.66
N LEU A 129 -2.23 7.33 10.27
CA LEU A 129 -1.20 7.84 11.16
C LEU A 129 -1.44 9.32 11.49
N PRO A 130 -1.00 9.77 12.67
CA PRO A 130 -1.04 11.18 13.06
C PRO A 130 0.08 11.97 12.34
N LEU A 131 0.02 11.99 11.01
CA LEU A 131 1.02 12.65 10.16
C LEU A 131 1.11 14.13 10.51
N GLN A 132 2.34 14.58 10.77
CA GLN A 132 2.72 15.96 11.02
C GLN A 132 4.19 16.17 10.65
N HIS A 133 4.64 17.42 10.62
CA HIS A 133 6.05 17.73 10.35
C HIS A 133 6.98 16.98 11.31
N GLY A 134 8.01 16.32 10.77
CA GLY A 134 8.98 15.53 11.55
C GLY A 134 8.48 14.17 12.03
N TYR A 135 7.22 13.79 11.74
CA TYR A 135 6.71 12.47 12.09
C TYR A 135 7.53 11.38 11.37
N SER A 136 8.00 10.39 12.14
CA SER A 136 8.65 9.20 11.61
C SER A 136 8.27 7.96 12.42
N THR A 137 8.14 6.83 11.74
CA THR A 137 7.90 5.53 12.36
C THR A 137 8.44 4.42 11.46
N HIS A 138 8.31 3.18 11.92
CA HIS A 138 8.57 2.01 11.10
C HIS A 138 7.64 0.87 11.51
N LEU A 139 7.43 -0.03 10.56
CA LEU A 139 6.64 -1.25 10.73
C LEU A 139 7.33 -2.42 10.03
N PHE A 140 6.87 -3.64 10.29
CA PHE A 140 7.36 -4.84 9.60
C PHE A 140 6.30 -5.37 8.63
N VAL A 141 6.76 -5.82 7.47
CA VAL A 141 5.92 -6.47 6.45
C VAL A 141 6.63 -7.69 5.90
N PHE A 142 5.88 -8.63 5.34
CA PHE A 142 6.46 -9.67 4.51
C PHE A 142 6.47 -9.24 3.04
N HIS A 143 7.66 -9.24 2.44
CA HIS A 143 7.83 -8.86 1.04
C HIS A 143 7.89 -10.12 0.16
N ALA A 144 6.76 -10.50 -0.45
CA ALA A 144 6.65 -11.72 -1.27
C ALA A 144 7.68 -11.83 -2.40
N GLY A 145 8.11 -10.70 -2.99
CA GLY A 145 9.16 -10.70 -4.02
C GLY A 145 10.58 -10.96 -3.52
N LYS A 146 10.87 -10.63 -2.24
CA LYS A 146 12.17 -10.84 -1.59
C LYS A 146 12.15 -12.09 -0.69
N GLU A 147 10.97 -12.70 -0.53
CA GLU A 147 10.68 -13.85 0.33
C GLU A 147 11.20 -13.71 1.77
N LYS A 148 11.14 -12.49 2.31
CA LYS A 148 11.60 -12.18 3.66
C LYS A 148 10.73 -11.11 4.32
N ILE A 149 10.78 -11.09 5.65
CA ILE A 149 10.26 -9.99 6.45
C ILE A 149 11.24 -8.81 6.31
N ILE A 150 10.72 -7.62 6.08
CA ILE A 150 11.52 -6.40 5.94
C ILE A 150 10.99 -5.30 6.87
N LYS A 151 11.90 -4.39 7.22
CA LYS A 151 11.54 -3.16 7.95
C LYS A 151 11.17 -2.06 6.94
N VAL A 152 9.97 -1.52 7.07
CA VAL A 152 9.50 -0.38 6.28
C VAL A 152 9.58 0.87 7.14
N SER A 153 10.36 1.86 6.71
CA SER A 153 10.47 3.15 7.40
C SER A 153 9.56 4.17 6.74
N ILE A 154 8.85 4.97 7.53
CA ILE A 154 7.86 5.97 7.08
C ILE A 154 8.24 7.30 7.70
N SER A 155 8.42 8.34 6.88
CA SER A 155 8.79 9.69 7.36
C SER A 155 8.03 10.77 6.61
N VAL A 156 7.47 11.75 7.32
CA VAL A 156 6.91 12.95 6.71
C VAL A 156 8.05 13.91 6.39
N VAL A 157 8.28 14.14 5.10
CA VAL A 157 9.43 14.94 4.61
C VAL A 157 9.05 16.37 4.26
N ALA A 158 7.78 16.62 3.89
CA ALA A 158 7.32 17.96 3.53
C ALA A 158 5.80 18.10 3.66
N LYS A 159 5.35 19.35 3.64
CA LYS A 159 3.97 19.74 3.38
C LYS A 159 3.91 20.35 1.99
N GLU A 160 3.01 19.87 1.13
CA GLU A 160 2.88 20.32 -0.25
C GLU A 160 1.39 20.49 -0.64
N PHE A 161 1.12 21.39 -1.59
CA PHE A 161 -0.17 21.48 -2.25
C PHE A 161 -0.18 20.55 -3.46
N VAL A 162 -1.16 19.65 -3.52
CA VAL A 162 -1.30 18.69 -4.61
C VAL A 162 -2.71 18.72 -5.18
N LYS A 163 -2.82 18.51 -6.49
CA LYS A 163 -4.10 18.40 -7.19
C LYS A 163 -4.91 17.23 -6.64
N LYS A 164 -6.15 17.48 -6.20
CA LYS A 164 -7.10 16.43 -5.79
C LYS A 164 -7.86 15.88 -6.98
N ASN A 165 -8.62 16.76 -7.67
CA ASN A 165 -9.42 16.50 -8.88
C ASN A 165 -9.49 17.82 -9.68
N GLY A 166 -9.32 17.80 -11.01
CA GLY A 166 -9.40 19.03 -11.82
C GLY A 166 -8.41 20.14 -11.37
N PRO A 167 -8.79 21.43 -11.26
CA PRO A 167 -7.88 22.49 -10.80
C PRO A 167 -7.74 22.57 -9.27
N ASN A 168 -8.45 21.73 -8.50
CA ASN A 168 -8.52 21.87 -7.05
C ASN A 168 -7.22 21.38 -6.39
N MET A 169 -6.49 22.31 -5.77
CA MET A 169 -5.31 22.02 -4.95
C MET A 169 -5.69 21.85 -3.49
N VAL A 170 -5.11 20.87 -2.81
CA VAL A 170 -5.32 20.65 -1.37
C VAL A 170 -3.98 20.45 -0.67
N GLU A 171 -3.93 20.85 0.60
CA GLU A 171 -2.76 20.59 1.44
C GLU A 171 -2.60 19.10 1.72
N SER A 172 -1.35 18.63 1.64
CA SER A 172 -0.99 17.24 1.85
C SER A 172 0.34 17.09 2.58
N TRP A 173 0.46 15.97 3.30
CA TRP A 173 1.73 15.49 3.81
C TRP A 173 2.41 14.64 2.76
N LYS A 174 3.62 15.04 2.37
CA LYS A 174 4.52 14.22 1.55
C LYS A 174 5.27 13.28 2.47
N THR A 175 5.03 12.00 2.29
CA THR A 175 5.54 10.93 3.13
C THR A 175 6.47 10.04 2.30
N GLU A 176 7.72 9.94 2.72
CA GLU A 176 8.68 8.99 2.17
C GLU A 176 8.56 7.65 2.88
N VAL A 177 8.54 6.56 2.11
CA VAL A 177 8.42 5.20 2.60
C VAL A 177 9.52 4.36 1.97
N ASN A 178 10.39 3.82 2.83
CA ASN A 178 11.57 3.07 2.42
C ASN A 178 11.39 1.58 2.72
N PHE A 179 11.26 0.78 1.67
CA PHE A 179 11.15 -0.69 1.69
C PHE A 179 12.55 -1.36 1.57
N GLU A 180 13.46 -1.03 2.48
CA GLU A 180 14.87 -1.45 2.47
C GLU A 180 15.58 -1.16 1.14
N GLY A 181 15.74 0.13 0.83
CA GLY A 181 16.43 0.64 -0.35
C GLY A 181 15.50 1.02 -1.52
N THR A 182 14.25 0.56 -1.50
CA THR A 182 13.23 0.96 -2.49
C THR A 182 12.35 2.05 -1.92
N ILE A 183 12.42 3.25 -2.50
CA ILE A 183 11.70 4.43 -2.01
C ILE A 183 10.38 4.62 -2.78
N GLN A 184 9.30 4.78 -2.02
CA GLN A 184 8.00 5.24 -2.52
C GLN A 184 7.61 6.52 -1.79
N ILE A 185 7.01 7.47 -2.50
CA ILE A 185 6.53 8.73 -1.94
C ILE A 185 5.01 8.77 -2.05
N TYR A 186 4.34 9.15 -0.96
CA TYR A 186 2.89 9.27 -0.89
C TYR A 186 2.50 10.69 -0.49
N TRP A 187 1.48 11.24 -1.13
CA TRP A 187 0.87 12.50 -0.75
C TRP A 187 -0.50 12.24 -0.15
N ILE A 188 -0.60 12.39 1.16
CA ILE A 188 -1.83 12.16 1.93
C ILE A 188 -2.46 13.51 2.27
N SER A 189 -3.71 13.73 1.88
CA SER A 189 -4.42 14.97 2.21
C SER A 189 -4.52 15.15 3.72
N ILE A 190 -4.27 16.37 4.21
CA ILE A 190 -4.23 16.61 5.66
C ILE A 190 -5.62 16.43 6.27
N LYS A 191 -6.65 16.97 5.61
CA LYS A 191 -8.03 17.00 6.09
C LYS A 191 -8.74 15.66 5.89
N GLU A 192 -8.80 15.17 4.66
CA GLU A 192 -9.59 13.99 4.30
C GLU A 192 -8.84 12.67 4.48
N LYS A 193 -7.54 12.72 4.78
CA LYS A 193 -6.66 11.54 4.92
C LYS A 193 -6.73 10.63 3.69
N GLU A 194 -6.88 11.21 2.51
CA GLU A 194 -6.92 10.51 1.22
C GLU A 194 -5.54 10.50 0.56
N LEU A 195 -5.15 9.38 -0.05
CA LEU A 195 -4.01 9.38 -0.97
C LEU A 195 -4.38 10.11 -2.27
N LEU A 196 -3.65 11.18 -2.55
CA LEU A 196 -3.81 12.02 -3.74
C LEU A 196 -2.89 11.56 -4.87
N LYS A 197 -1.65 11.21 -4.52
CA LYS A 197 -0.59 10.86 -5.45
C LYS A 197 0.38 9.86 -4.80
N GLN A 198 0.90 8.93 -5.60
CA GLN A 198 2.00 8.05 -5.24
C GLN A 198 3.08 8.13 -6.32
N GLU A 199 4.35 8.11 -5.91
CA GLU A 199 5.51 7.96 -6.80
C GLU A 199 6.35 6.78 -6.35
N ASN A 200 6.69 5.89 -7.28
CA ASN A 200 7.72 4.87 -7.08
C ASN A 200 8.98 5.33 -7.82
N VAL A 201 10.07 5.51 -7.08
CA VAL A 201 11.36 5.86 -7.68
C VAL A 201 11.95 4.57 -8.28
N LEU A 202 12.18 4.58 -9.60
CA LEU A 202 12.74 3.43 -10.30
C LEU A 202 14.27 3.55 -10.32
N SER A 203 14.81 4.25 -11.30
CA SER A 203 16.25 4.49 -11.44
C SER A 203 16.51 5.84 -12.13
N GLY A 204 17.62 6.50 -11.76
CA GLY A 204 17.94 7.83 -12.28
C GLY A 204 16.80 8.82 -12.05
N ASN A 205 16.32 9.43 -13.14
CA ASN A 205 15.20 10.38 -13.13
C ASN A 205 13.85 9.73 -13.49
N GLU A 206 13.80 8.40 -13.63
CA GLU A 206 12.58 7.68 -14.00
C GLU A 206 11.71 7.35 -12.78
N LYS A 207 10.41 7.63 -12.91
CA LYS A 207 9.42 7.40 -11.87
C LYS A 207 8.15 6.81 -12.44
N LEU A 208 7.54 5.91 -11.68
CA LEU A 208 6.17 5.47 -11.90
C LEU A 208 5.24 6.24 -10.97
N ILE A 209 4.29 6.98 -11.54
CA ILE A 209 3.40 7.90 -10.83
C ILE A 209 1.97 7.37 -10.92
N PHE A 210 1.27 7.40 -9.80
CA PHE A 210 -0.15 7.09 -9.68
C PHE A 210 -0.87 8.32 -9.15
N GLU A 211 -1.74 8.91 -9.95
CA GLU A 211 -2.52 10.09 -9.55
C GLU A 211 -3.95 10.03 -10.11
N ARG A 212 -4.87 10.75 -9.47
CA ARG A 212 -6.24 10.89 -9.97
C ARG A 212 -6.25 11.79 -11.22
N GLU A 213 -7.21 11.55 -12.11
CA GLU A 213 -7.45 12.40 -13.30
C GLU A 213 -7.86 13.84 -12.93
#